data_AF-A0A7X7MXJ8-F1
#
_entry.id   AF-A0A7X7MXJ8-F1
#
_cell.length_a   1.000
_cell.length_b   1.000
_cell.length_c   1.000
_cell.angle_alpha   90.00
_cell.angle_beta   90.00
_cell.angle_gamma   90.00
#
_symmetry.space_group_name_H-M   'P 1'
#
loop_
_entity.id
_entity.type
_entity.pdbx_description
1 polymer ?
#
loop_
_entity_poly.entity_id
_entity_poly.type
_entity_poly.pdbx_seq_one_letter_code
_entity_poly.pdbx_strand_id
1 'polypeptide(L)'
;RGGIYYIIACILKTGHDYMDDWSHPGEVKVAKLPADLTAYGDQKFIEFEVLKTGLLKNHGYCRGRDTKGDYSIVASADGVYQFCPPDVGGGQWSVTKMIDEPTSDAALVDFDEDGQLEIITITPFHGDRIKVYKLINNKYMEVFVYEEPAEFAHAIWAGTVYGKPAAIIGHRKGKRDLLGITYENGYHVNVLDSDVGSANILRYESEGVEYLASANREINEIAFYEIER
;
A
#
# COMPACT_ATOMS: atom_id res chain seq x y z
N ARG A 1 14.85 0.15 -11.76
CA ARG A 1 16.02 -0.76 -11.83
C ARG A 1 16.84 -0.40 -13.07
N GLY A 2 18.15 -0.66 -13.07
CA GLY A 2 19.02 -0.39 -14.22
C GLY A 2 19.11 1.09 -14.65
N GLY A 3 18.92 2.04 -13.72
CA GLY A 3 18.93 3.48 -14.02
C GLY A 3 17.75 3.99 -14.86
N ILE A 4 16.73 3.16 -15.10
CA ILE A 4 15.55 3.52 -15.88
C ILE A 4 14.38 3.83 -14.95
N TYR A 5 13.71 4.95 -15.22
CA TYR A 5 12.46 5.35 -14.58
C TYR A 5 11.27 4.77 -15.34
N TYR A 6 10.32 4.23 -14.59
CA TYR A 6 9.07 3.70 -15.11
C TYR A 6 7.92 4.33 -14.35
N ILE A 7 6.79 4.48 -15.04
CA ILE A 7 5.49 4.71 -14.42
C ILE A 7 4.72 3.39 -14.42
N ILE A 8 4.04 3.12 -13.31
CA ILE A 8 3.09 2.03 -13.15
C ILE A 8 1.73 2.63 -12.80
N ALA A 9 0.72 2.27 -13.56
CA ALA A 9 -0.65 2.74 -13.39
C ALA A 9 -1.53 1.56 -12.97
N CYS A 10 -2.05 1.62 -11.75
CA CYS A 10 -2.96 0.62 -11.20
C CYS A 10 -4.39 1.10 -11.46
N ILE A 11 -5.04 0.52 -12.47
CA ILE A 11 -6.38 0.91 -12.91
C ILE A 11 -7.40 0.09 -12.13
N LEU A 12 -8.25 0.76 -11.34
CA LEU A 12 -9.24 0.17 -10.44
C LEU A 12 -10.19 -0.82 -11.12
N LYS A 13 -10.76 -0.37 -12.22
CA LYS A 13 -11.64 -1.12 -13.11
C LYS A 13 -11.53 -0.55 -14.51
N THR A 14 -11.64 -1.40 -15.52
CA THR A 14 -11.49 -0.99 -16.93
C THR A 14 -12.75 -0.34 -17.50
N GLY A 15 -13.88 -0.44 -16.80
CA GLY A 15 -15.16 0.14 -17.17
C GLY A 15 -16.18 -0.02 -16.04
N HIS A 16 -17.38 0.52 -16.23
CA HIS A 16 -18.56 0.21 -15.44
C HIS A 16 -19.82 0.69 -16.16
N ASP A 17 -20.90 -0.08 -16.08
CA ASP A 17 -22.22 0.32 -16.59
C ASP A 17 -23.04 1.09 -15.54
N TYR A 18 -22.73 0.92 -14.25
CA TYR A 18 -23.40 1.57 -13.12
C TYR A 18 -22.46 1.71 -11.89
N MET A 19 -22.89 2.46 -10.87
CA MET A 19 -22.06 2.95 -9.75
C MET A 19 -21.24 1.85 -9.05
N ASP A 20 -21.79 0.65 -8.88
CA ASP A 20 -21.14 -0.48 -8.20
C ASP A 20 -20.88 -1.68 -9.12
N ASP A 21 -20.81 -1.44 -10.43
CA ASP A 21 -20.43 -2.48 -11.38
C ASP A 21 -18.93 -2.79 -11.28
N TRP A 22 -18.65 -4.05 -10.95
CA TRP A 22 -17.32 -4.64 -10.84
C TRP A 22 -17.07 -5.74 -11.88
N SER A 23 -17.94 -5.87 -12.89
CA SER A 23 -17.82 -6.88 -13.96
C SER A 23 -16.63 -6.64 -14.90
N HIS A 24 -16.08 -5.42 -14.89
CA HIS A 24 -14.91 -5.02 -15.65
C HIS A 24 -13.68 -4.95 -14.75
N PRO A 25 -12.95 -6.06 -14.53
CA PRO A 25 -11.78 -6.07 -13.66
C PRO A 25 -10.75 -5.04 -14.13
N GLY A 26 -10.00 -4.53 -13.16
CA GLY A 26 -8.90 -3.62 -13.35
C GLY A 26 -7.68 -4.27 -14.01
N GLU A 27 -6.69 -3.43 -14.24
CA GLU A 27 -5.44 -3.81 -14.88
C GLU A 27 -4.27 -2.97 -14.37
N VAL A 28 -3.06 -3.48 -14.53
CA VAL A 28 -1.82 -2.74 -14.32
C VAL A 28 -1.21 -2.44 -15.68
N LYS A 29 -0.92 -1.16 -15.91
CA LYS A 29 -0.19 -0.68 -17.07
C LYS A 29 1.15 -0.11 -16.68
N VAL A 30 2.14 -0.20 -17.57
CA VAL A 30 3.47 0.35 -17.35
C VAL A 30 3.93 1.13 -18.56
N ALA A 31 4.79 2.12 -18.33
CA ALA A 31 5.52 2.79 -19.39
C ALA A 31 6.91 3.17 -18.91
N LYS A 32 7.87 3.19 -19.83
CA LYS A 32 9.17 3.78 -19.58
C LYS A 32 9.03 5.30 -19.61
N LEU A 33 9.49 5.97 -18.56
CA LEU A 33 9.57 7.42 -18.56
C LEU A 33 10.84 7.88 -19.29
N PRO A 34 10.75 8.88 -20.19
CA PRO A 34 11.93 9.52 -20.75
C PRO A 34 12.63 10.35 -19.67
N ALA A 35 13.89 10.71 -19.93
CA ALA A 35 14.63 11.62 -19.06
C ALA A 35 14.01 13.04 -19.03
N ASP A 36 13.29 13.41 -20.10
CA ASP A 36 12.64 14.71 -20.24
C ASP A 36 11.14 14.53 -20.52
N LEU A 37 10.32 14.88 -19.54
CA LEU A 37 8.86 14.80 -19.63
C LEU A 37 8.23 15.92 -20.47
N THR A 38 8.97 17.00 -20.76
CA THR A 38 8.46 18.10 -21.61
C THR A 38 8.26 17.67 -23.07
N ALA A 39 8.82 16.51 -23.45
CA ALA A 39 8.57 15.87 -24.72
C ALA A 39 7.13 15.31 -24.87
N TYR A 40 6.32 15.34 -23.80
CA TYR A 40 4.89 15.05 -23.78
C TYR A 40 4.08 16.34 -23.53
N GLY A 41 2.88 16.42 -24.10
CA GLY A 41 2.03 17.61 -24.07
C GLY A 41 0.70 17.35 -24.79
N ASP A 42 -0.02 18.41 -25.18
CA ASP A 42 -1.42 18.36 -25.63
C ASP A 42 -1.76 17.32 -26.71
N GLN A 43 -0.78 16.87 -27.50
CA GLN A 43 -0.97 15.89 -28.58
C GLN A 43 -0.02 14.69 -28.51
N LYS A 44 0.79 14.57 -27.45
CA LYS A 44 1.73 13.45 -27.29
C LYS A 44 1.65 12.90 -25.89
N PHE A 45 1.10 11.69 -25.79
CA PHE A 45 0.85 11.00 -24.53
C PHE A 45 1.90 9.93 -24.24
N ILE A 46 2.06 9.59 -22.97
CA ILE A 46 2.84 8.42 -22.57
C ILE A 46 2.12 7.16 -23.10
N GLU A 47 2.85 6.36 -23.86
CA GLU A 47 2.34 5.08 -24.36
C GLU A 47 2.51 4.02 -23.28
N PHE A 48 1.37 3.46 -22.85
CA PHE A 48 1.31 2.44 -21.82
C PHE A 48 1.14 1.05 -22.42
N GLU A 49 1.89 0.10 -21.89
CA GLU A 49 1.73 -1.32 -22.14
C GLU A 49 0.90 -1.95 -21.01
N VAL A 50 -0.02 -2.86 -21.37
CA VAL A 50 -0.77 -3.65 -20.38
C VAL A 50 0.13 -4.74 -19.84
N LEU A 51 0.43 -4.68 -18.55
CA LEU A 51 1.30 -5.64 -17.87
C LEU A 51 0.50 -6.78 -17.23
N LYS A 52 -0.68 -6.49 -16.68
CA LYS A 52 -1.55 -7.51 -16.08
C LYS A 52 -3.00 -7.08 -16.12
N THR A 53 -3.88 -7.98 -16.55
CA THR A 53 -5.35 -7.80 -16.53
C THR A 53 -5.99 -8.72 -15.48
N GLY A 54 -7.30 -8.57 -15.31
CA GLY A 54 -8.09 -9.46 -14.46
C GLY A 54 -7.88 -9.20 -12.97
N LEU A 55 -7.62 -7.95 -12.58
CA LEU A 55 -7.48 -7.54 -11.18
C LEU A 55 -8.78 -6.89 -10.70
N LEU A 56 -9.68 -7.67 -10.12
CA LEU A 56 -10.94 -7.19 -9.55
C LEU A 56 -10.65 -6.22 -8.40
N LYS A 57 -11.23 -5.01 -8.47
CA LYS A 57 -11.04 -3.96 -7.45
C LYS A 57 -9.54 -3.66 -7.19
N ASN A 58 -8.80 -3.37 -8.25
CA ASN A 58 -7.37 -3.07 -8.22
C ASN A 58 -7.08 -1.73 -7.50
N HIS A 59 -6.66 -1.77 -6.24
CA HIS A 59 -6.77 -0.59 -5.38
C HIS A 59 -5.44 -0.17 -4.77
N GLY A 60 -4.90 -0.96 -3.85
CA GLY A 60 -3.73 -0.61 -3.07
C GLY A 60 -2.47 -0.59 -3.91
N TYR A 61 -1.63 0.41 -3.68
CA TYR A 61 -0.30 0.51 -4.26
C TYR A 61 0.72 0.86 -3.18
N CYS A 62 1.82 0.12 -3.14
CA CYS A 62 2.98 0.43 -2.32
C CYS A 62 4.27 0.19 -3.12
N ARG A 63 5.26 1.06 -2.93
CA ARG A 63 6.60 0.87 -3.50
C ARG A 63 7.49 0.22 -2.47
N GLY A 64 8.09 -0.91 -2.84
CA GLY A 64 9.16 -1.55 -2.08
C GLY A 64 10.53 -1.31 -2.72
N ARG A 65 11.59 -1.66 -1.99
CA ARG A 65 12.97 -1.62 -2.47
C ARG A 65 13.72 -2.86 -1.99
N ASP A 66 14.49 -3.46 -2.89
CA ASP A 66 15.43 -4.53 -2.59
C ASP A 66 16.84 -4.15 -3.07
N THR A 67 17.78 -5.10 -3.03
CA THR A 67 19.17 -4.92 -3.49
C THR A 67 19.30 -4.67 -4.99
N LYS A 68 18.28 -5.01 -5.79
CA LYS A 68 18.22 -4.75 -7.24
C LYS A 68 17.56 -3.40 -7.55
N GLY A 69 16.78 -2.86 -6.61
CA GLY A 69 16.17 -1.53 -6.65
C GLY A 69 14.66 -1.57 -6.39
N ASP A 70 13.96 -0.55 -6.86
CA ASP A 70 12.53 -0.42 -6.59
C ASP A 70 11.71 -1.53 -7.27
N TYR A 71 10.65 -1.95 -6.59
CA TYR A 71 9.56 -2.79 -7.10
C TYR A 71 8.23 -2.22 -6.62
N SER A 72 7.12 -2.68 -7.21
CA SER A 72 5.78 -2.27 -6.80
C SER A 72 5.01 -3.44 -6.23
N ILE A 73 4.17 -3.16 -5.24
CA ILE A 73 3.16 -4.07 -4.74
C ILE A 73 1.81 -3.46 -5.05
N VAL A 74 0.93 -4.29 -5.61
CA VAL A 74 -0.43 -3.93 -5.96
C VAL A 74 -1.38 -4.92 -5.32
N ALA A 75 -2.39 -4.39 -4.62
CA ALA A 75 -3.40 -5.17 -3.94
C ALA A 75 -4.74 -5.09 -4.69
N SER A 76 -5.43 -6.23 -4.78
CA SER A 76 -6.76 -6.34 -5.36
C SER A 76 -7.59 -7.40 -4.61
N ALA A 77 -8.86 -7.53 -4.99
CA ALA A 77 -9.70 -8.62 -4.50
C ALA A 77 -9.19 -10.02 -4.92
N ASP A 78 -8.21 -10.10 -5.82
CA ASP A 78 -7.57 -11.36 -6.23
C ASP A 78 -6.30 -11.68 -5.42
N GLY A 79 -5.83 -10.76 -4.59
CA GLY A 79 -4.63 -10.93 -3.78
C GLY A 79 -3.65 -9.78 -3.89
N VAL A 80 -2.42 -10.01 -3.42
CA VAL A 80 -1.32 -9.04 -3.47
C VAL A 80 -0.25 -9.52 -4.44
N TYR A 81 0.13 -8.66 -5.38
CA TYR A 81 1.08 -8.96 -6.45
C TYR A 81 2.30 -8.05 -6.39
N GLN A 82 3.48 -8.63 -6.59
CA GLN A 82 4.73 -7.91 -6.81
C GLN A 82 4.99 -7.71 -8.30
N PHE A 83 5.37 -6.50 -8.68
CA PHE A 83 5.77 -6.11 -10.02
C PHE A 83 7.19 -5.58 -9.99
N CYS A 84 8.11 -6.32 -10.59
CA CYS A 84 9.52 -5.98 -10.68
C CYS A 84 9.84 -5.48 -12.09
N PRO A 85 10.35 -4.25 -12.25
CA PRO A 85 10.84 -3.78 -13.54
C PRO A 85 12.05 -4.62 -13.97
N PRO A 86 12.36 -4.67 -15.28
CA PRO A 86 13.49 -5.43 -15.76
C PRO A 86 14.83 -4.88 -15.22
N ASP A 87 15.79 -5.79 -15.01
CA ASP A 87 17.14 -5.43 -14.53
C ASP A 87 17.94 -4.66 -15.61
N VAL A 88 17.58 -4.83 -16.90
CA VAL A 88 18.18 -4.14 -18.06
C VAL A 88 17.11 -3.55 -18.97
N GLY A 89 17.45 -2.47 -19.69
CA GLY A 89 16.52 -1.82 -20.62
C GLY A 89 16.04 -2.76 -21.74
N GLY A 90 14.72 -2.76 -21.99
CA GLY A 90 14.08 -3.64 -22.98
C GLY A 90 13.81 -5.07 -22.49
N GLY A 91 14.15 -5.39 -21.23
CA GLY A 91 13.78 -6.65 -20.61
C GLY A 91 12.30 -6.74 -20.25
N GLN A 92 11.88 -7.93 -19.82
CA GLN A 92 10.50 -8.20 -19.39
C GLN A 92 10.31 -7.89 -17.90
N TRP A 93 9.14 -7.37 -17.56
CA TRP A 93 8.72 -7.26 -16.17
C TRP A 93 8.45 -8.64 -15.57
N SER A 94 8.76 -8.81 -14.29
CA SER A 94 8.34 -9.99 -13.53
C SER A 94 7.13 -9.65 -12.68
N VAL A 95 6.11 -10.51 -12.72
CA VAL A 95 4.91 -10.38 -11.91
C VAL A 95 4.71 -11.65 -11.09
N THR A 96 4.70 -11.52 -9.77
CA THR A 96 4.59 -12.64 -8.84
C THR A 96 3.45 -12.39 -7.86
N LYS A 97 2.57 -13.38 -7.67
CA LYS A 97 1.55 -13.31 -6.63
C LYS A 97 2.18 -13.67 -5.29
N MET A 98 2.02 -12.82 -4.28
CA MET A 98 2.61 -12.99 -2.95
C MET A 98 1.60 -13.52 -1.95
N ILE A 99 0.37 -12.97 -1.97
CA ILE A 99 -0.72 -13.31 -1.06
C ILE A 99 -1.96 -13.63 -1.91
N ASP A 100 -2.64 -14.74 -1.59
CA ASP A 100 -3.86 -15.16 -2.29
C ASP A 100 -5.14 -14.52 -1.74
N GLU A 101 -5.09 -14.01 -0.51
CA GLU A 101 -6.23 -13.43 0.19
C GLU A 101 -6.64 -12.08 -0.42
N PRO A 102 -7.95 -11.85 -0.67
CA PRO A 102 -8.45 -10.55 -1.14
C PRO A 102 -7.95 -9.39 -0.26
N THR A 103 -7.35 -8.37 -0.85
CA THR A 103 -6.73 -7.27 -0.10
C THR A 103 -7.06 -5.94 -0.78
N SER A 104 -7.59 -4.94 -0.06
CA SER A 104 -7.70 -3.59 -0.65
C SER A 104 -6.37 -2.89 -0.68
N ASP A 105 -5.66 -2.89 0.44
CA ASP A 105 -4.46 -2.07 0.63
C ASP A 105 -3.37 -2.87 1.34
N ALA A 106 -2.13 -2.58 0.98
CA ALA A 106 -0.96 -3.22 1.56
C ALA A 106 0.18 -2.22 1.70
N ALA A 107 0.95 -2.34 2.78
CA ALA A 107 2.18 -1.58 3.01
C ALA A 107 3.30 -2.48 3.53
N LEU A 108 4.54 -2.02 3.40
CA LEU A 108 5.75 -2.79 3.68
C LEU A 108 6.56 -2.17 4.81
N VAL A 109 6.98 -2.98 5.76
CA VAL A 109 7.93 -2.61 6.80
C VAL A 109 8.57 -3.87 7.37
N ASP A 110 9.83 -3.79 7.76
CA ASP A 110 10.56 -4.85 8.48
C ASP A 110 10.26 -4.66 9.98
N PHE A 111 9.15 -5.25 10.46
CA PHE A 111 8.65 -5.06 11.81
C PHE A 111 9.62 -5.60 12.86
N ASP A 112 10.15 -6.80 12.64
CA ASP A 112 11.00 -7.49 13.63
C ASP A 112 12.50 -7.26 13.42
N GLU A 113 12.86 -6.38 12.48
CA GLU A 113 14.23 -5.94 12.19
C GLU A 113 15.15 -7.11 11.77
N ASP A 114 14.59 -8.16 11.15
CA ASP A 114 15.36 -9.32 10.66
C ASP A 114 15.92 -9.15 9.23
N GLY A 115 15.63 -8.02 8.60
CA GLY A 115 16.05 -7.68 7.24
C GLY A 115 15.08 -8.13 6.15
N GLN A 116 13.96 -8.77 6.50
CA GLN A 116 12.89 -9.13 5.57
C GLN A 116 11.65 -8.28 5.83
N LEU A 117 11.13 -7.64 4.79
CA LEU A 117 9.91 -6.84 4.90
C LEU A 117 8.69 -7.75 5.11
N GLU A 118 7.90 -7.46 6.12
CA GLU A 118 6.52 -7.93 6.22
C GLU A 118 5.56 -7.10 5.39
N ILE A 119 4.40 -7.69 5.09
CA ILE A 119 3.29 -7.04 4.41
C ILE A 119 2.14 -6.87 5.41
N ILE A 120 1.84 -5.63 5.79
CA ILE A 120 0.61 -5.32 6.51
C ILE A 120 -0.50 -5.05 5.50
N THR A 121 -1.69 -5.61 5.73
CA THR A 121 -2.82 -5.56 4.79
C THR A 121 -4.12 -5.13 5.45
N ILE A 122 -5.00 -4.55 4.63
CA ILE A 122 -6.43 -4.41 4.91
C ILE A 122 -7.18 -5.42 4.05
N THR A 123 -7.92 -6.33 4.69
CA THR A 123 -8.66 -7.42 4.04
C THR A 123 -10.10 -7.49 4.53
N PRO A 124 -11.08 -7.84 3.67
CA PRO A 124 -11.00 -7.82 2.21
C PRO A 124 -11.05 -6.37 1.70
N PHE A 125 -11.66 -6.11 0.53
CA PHE A 125 -11.70 -4.77 -0.06
C PHE A 125 -12.44 -3.74 0.83
N HIS A 126 -11.73 -2.74 1.37
CA HIS A 126 -12.24 -1.79 2.39
C HIS A 126 -12.90 -2.55 3.56
N GLY A 127 -12.27 -3.67 3.92
CA GLY A 127 -12.76 -4.60 4.92
C GLY A 127 -12.57 -4.12 6.35
N ASP A 128 -12.62 -5.09 7.26
CA ASP A 128 -12.54 -4.89 8.70
C ASP A 128 -11.39 -5.66 9.36
N ARG A 129 -10.56 -6.37 8.58
CA ARG A 129 -9.43 -7.15 9.10
C ARG A 129 -8.11 -6.48 8.73
N ILE A 130 -7.26 -6.35 9.73
CA ILE A 130 -5.86 -5.94 9.58
C ILE A 130 -5.00 -7.16 9.86
N LYS A 131 -4.10 -7.48 8.93
CA LYS A 131 -3.21 -8.64 9.04
C LYS A 131 -1.78 -8.30 8.69
N VAL A 132 -0.84 -9.07 9.21
CA VAL A 132 0.57 -9.00 8.80
C VAL A 132 1.04 -10.36 8.32
N TYR A 133 1.75 -10.36 7.20
CA TYR A 133 2.33 -11.55 6.58
C TYR A 133 3.85 -11.44 6.53
N LYS A 134 4.53 -12.54 6.87
CA LYS A 134 5.98 -12.68 6.79
C LYS A 134 6.36 -13.76 5.79
N LEU A 135 7.47 -13.58 5.08
CA LEU A 135 8.00 -14.60 4.17
C LEU A 135 8.64 -15.74 4.98
N ILE A 136 8.03 -16.92 4.94
CA ILE A 136 8.50 -18.12 5.63
C ILE A 136 8.52 -19.27 4.63
N ASN A 137 9.69 -19.90 4.43
CA ASN A 137 9.87 -21.00 3.46
C ASN A 137 9.35 -20.64 2.05
N ASN A 138 9.71 -19.45 1.55
CA ASN A 138 9.30 -18.91 0.23
C ASN A 138 7.79 -18.68 0.06
N LYS A 139 7.02 -18.60 1.14
CA LYS A 139 5.60 -18.24 1.10
C LYS A 139 5.28 -17.19 2.15
N TYR A 140 4.48 -16.19 1.79
CA TYR A 140 3.96 -15.26 2.78
C TYR A 140 2.91 -15.96 3.64
N MET A 141 3.18 -16.02 4.95
CA MET A 141 2.36 -16.65 5.96
C MET A 141 1.83 -15.57 6.91
N GLU A 142 0.56 -15.67 7.28
CA GLU A 142 -0.03 -14.80 8.31
C GLU A 142 0.71 -15.01 9.63
N VAL A 143 1.21 -13.92 10.22
CA VAL A 143 1.94 -13.93 11.52
C VAL A 143 1.24 -13.09 12.58
N PHE A 144 0.30 -12.23 12.18
CA PHE A 144 -0.50 -11.43 13.09
C PHE A 144 -1.83 -11.04 12.46
N VAL A 145 -2.85 -10.94 13.32
CA VAL A 145 -4.17 -10.42 12.98
C VAL A 145 -4.65 -9.53 14.11
N TYR A 146 -5.12 -8.34 13.79
CA TYR A 146 -5.79 -7.48 14.77
C TYR A 146 -7.10 -8.14 15.23
N GLU A 147 -7.28 -8.24 16.54
CA GLU A 147 -8.37 -9.04 17.14
C GLU A 147 -9.74 -8.41 16.96
N GLU A 148 -9.80 -7.07 16.95
CA GLU A 148 -11.03 -6.30 16.83
C GLU A 148 -11.34 -5.96 15.35
N PRO A 149 -12.62 -5.77 14.99
CA PRO A 149 -12.97 -5.31 13.66
C PRO A 149 -12.59 -3.83 13.47
N ALA A 150 -11.84 -3.55 12.41
CA ALA A 150 -11.49 -2.20 11.95
C ALA A 150 -12.36 -1.82 10.75
N GLU A 151 -13.68 -1.74 10.95
CA GLU A 151 -14.65 -1.62 9.85
C GLU A 151 -14.36 -0.46 8.90
N PHE A 152 -14.30 -0.77 7.60
CA PHE A 152 -13.98 0.18 6.55
C PHE A 152 -12.59 0.82 6.78
N ALA A 153 -11.60 -0.02 7.06
CA ALA A 153 -10.20 0.37 7.08
C ALA A 153 -9.78 0.88 5.70
N HIS A 154 -9.04 1.99 5.68
CA HIS A 154 -8.73 2.68 4.42
C HIS A 154 -7.40 3.45 4.47
N ALA A 155 -7.13 4.17 5.55
CA ALA A 155 -5.84 4.84 5.70
C ALA A 155 -4.78 3.82 6.11
N ILE A 156 -3.68 3.71 5.39
CA ILE A 156 -2.58 2.80 5.70
C ILE A 156 -1.23 3.46 5.40
N TRP A 157 -0.29 3.30 6.31
CA TRP A 157 1.09 3.70 6.16
C TRP A 157 1.97 2.70 6.92
N ALA A 158 3.15 2.39 6.38
CA ALA A 158 4.15 1.61 7.08
C ALA A 158 5.56 2.13 6.74
N GLY A 159 6.45 2.10 7.71
CA GLY A 159 7.81 2.62 7.58
C GLY A 159 8.47 2.70 8.95
N THR A 160 9.39 3.64 9.12
CA THR A 160 10.03 3.87 10.41
C THR A 160 9.51 5.15 11.06
N VAL A 161 9.51 5.21 12.38
CA VAL A 161 9.28 6.42 13.21
C VAL A 161 10.41 6.45 14.23
N TYR A 162 11.20 7.52 14.25
CA TYR A 162 12.43 7.60 15.06
C TYR A 162 13.36 6.37 14.90
N GLY A 163 13.43 5.85 13.67
CA GLY A 163 14.23 4.67 13.35
C GLY A 163 13.62 3.33 13.76
N LYS A 164 12.44 3.31 14.40
CA LYS A 164 11.73 2.08 14.76
C LYS A 164 10.62 1.72 13.77
N PRO A 165 10.51 0.46 13.34
CA PRO A 165 9.43 -0.02 12.48
C PRO A 165 8.05 0.24 13.09
N ALA A 166 7.13 0.78 12.28
CA ALA A 166 5.75 0.97 12.66
C ALA A 166 4.83 0.96 11.43
N ALA A 167 3.56 0.66 11.67
CA ALA A 167 2.48 0.95 10.74
C ALA A 167 1.38 1.75 11.43
N ILE A 168 0.66 2.53 10.65
CA ILE A 168 -0.47 3.32 11.11
C ILE A 168 -1.66 2.98 10.21
N ILE A 169 -2.81 2.71 10.82
CA ILE A 169 -4.04 2.35 10.11
C ILE A 169 -5.22 3.15 10.65
N GLY A 170 -6.01 3.74 9.75
CA GLY A 170 -7.28 4.38 10.11
C GLY A 170 -8.47 3.69 9.47
N HIS A 171 -9.54 3.54 10.23
CA HIS A 171 -10.80 2.97 9.76
C HIS A 171 -11.97 3.94 9.93
N ARG A 172 -13.00 3.83 9.09
CA ARG A 172 -14.04 4.87 8.92
C ARG A 172 -15.44 4.45 9.37
N LYS A 173 -15.59 3.22 9.84
CA LYS A 173 -16.80 2.72 10.51
C LYS A 173 -16.42 2.02 11.82
N GLY A 174 -17.41 1.51 12.55
CA GLY A 174 -17.20 0.95 13.89
C GLY A 174 -16.68 2.02 14.85
N LYS A 175 -15.57 1.73 15.54
CA LYS A 175 -14.92 2.66 16.50
C LYS A 175 -14.24 3.87 15.83
N ARG A 176 -14.00 3.80 14.52
CA ARG A 176 -13.32 4.84 13.72
C ARG A 176 -11.96 5.29 14.29
N ASP A 177 -11.21 4.35 14.87
CA ASP A 177 -9.93 4.62 15.52
C ASP A 177 -8.81 4.83 14.50
N LEU A 178 -7.80 5.57 14.93
CA LEU A 178 -6.47 5.64 14.33
C LEU A 178 -5.54 4.74 15.15
N LEU A 179 -5.02 3.69 14.52
CA LEU A 179 -4.25 2.63 15.16
C LEU A 179 -2.77 2.76 14.81
N GLY A 180 -1.89 2.54 15.77
CA GLY A 180 -0.46 2.36 15.60
C GLY A 180 -0.09 0.91 15.88
N ILE A 181 0.61 0.26 14.96
CA ILE A 181 1.06 -1.11 15.08
C ILE A 181 2.59 -1.11 15.14
N THR A 182 3.15 -1.74 16.17
CA THR A 182 4.59 -1.87 16.40
C THR A 182 4.96 -3.31 16.73
N TYR A 183 6.26 -3.61 16.79
CA TYR A 183 6.75 -4.93 17.16
C TYR A 183 7.82 -4.81 18.24
N GLU A 184 7.61 -5.50 19.37
CA GLU A 184 8.59 -5.68 20.44
C GLU A 184 8.35 -7.04 21.10
N ASN A 185 9.13 -8.05 20.68
CA ASN A 185 8.93 -9.47 21.06
C ASN A 185 7.50 -9.99 20.78
N GLY A 186 6.83 -9.41 19.77
CA GLY A 186 5.41 -9.61 19.46
C GLY A 186 4.79 -8.32 18.92
N TYR A 187 3.68 -8.45 18.20
CA TYR A 187 2.94 -7.29 17.67
C TYR A 187 2.12 -6.62 18.76
N HIS A 188 2.17 -5.29 18.79
CA HIS A 188 1.39 -4.45 19.70
C HIS A 188 0.55 -3.47 18.89
N VAL A 189 -0.67 -3.20 19.36
CA VAL A 189 -1.56 -2.21 18.75
C VAL A 189 -1.93 -1.17 19.79
N ASN A 190 -1.68 0.10 19.45
CA ASN A 190 -2.06 1.26 20.25
C ASN A 190 -3.13 2.05 19.51
N VAL A 191 -4.15 2.50 20.23
CA VAL A 191 -5.10 3.49 19.71
C VAL A 191 -4.46 4.87 19.89
N LEU A 192 -4.12 5.52 18.77
CA LEU A 192 -3.46 6.82 18.73
C LEU A 192 -4.48 7.96 18.86
N ASP A 193 -5.64 7.79 18.24
CA ASP A 193 -6.80 8.68 18.37
C ASP A 193 -8.08 7.88 18.12
N SER A 194 -9.21 8.33 18.67
CA SER A 194 -10.48 7.62 18.63
C SER A 194 -11.58 8.43 17.97
N ASP A 195 -12.48 7.72 17.29
CA ASP A 195 -13.66 8.27 16.62
C ASP A 195 -13.39 9.31 15.51
N VAL A 196 -12.22 9.24 14.86
CA VAL A 196 -11.76 10.23 13.87
C VAL A 196 -12.07 9.88 12.42
N GLY A 197 -12.10 8.59 12.08
CA GLY A 197 -12.50 8.16 10.74
C GLY A 197 -11.55 8.59 9.62
N SER A 198 -10.26 8.29 9.75
CA SER A 198 -9.23 8.71 8.80
C SER A 198 -9.38 8.03 7.44
N ALA A 199 -9.36 8.84 6.37
CA ALA A 199 -9.40 8.36 4.99
C ALA A 199 -8.02 8.31 4.34
N ASN A 200 -7.05 9.10 4.80
CA ASN A 200 -5.68 9.01 4.36
C ASN A 200 -4.75 9.53 5.46
N ILE A 201 -3.52 9.05 5.47
CA ILE A 201 -2.49 9.46 6.42
C ILE A 201 -1.16 9.65 5.70
N LEU A 202 -0.37 10.59 6.21
CA LEU A 202 0.97 10.87 5.73
C LEU A 202 1.89 11.07 6.93
N ARG A 203 2.89 10.21 7.07
CA ARG A 203 4.02 10.45 7.97
C ARG A 203 5.03 11.36 7.26
N TYR A 204 5.55 12.36 7.96
CA TYR A 204 6.61 13.23 7.48
C TYR A 204 7.54 13.66 8.62
N GLU A 205 8.75 14.08 8.29
CA GLU A 205 9.73 14.59 9.24
C GLU A 205 9.94 16.09 9.00
N SER A 206 10.04 16.87 10.08
CA SER A 206 10.46 18.27 10.03
C SER A 206 11.36 18.58 11.23
N GLU A 207 12.53 19.17 10.96
CA GLU A 207 13.50 19.56 12.00
C GLU A 207 13.91 18.40 12.96
N GLY A 208 13.92 17.16 12.47
CA GLY A 208 14.25 15.97 13.26
C GLY A 208 13.14 15.49 14.20
N VAL A 209 11.93 16.04 14.04
CA VAL A 209 10.70 15.61 14.72
C VAL A 209 9.81 14.88 13.71
N GLU A 210 9.19 13.80 14.17
CA GLU A 210 8.32 12.94 13.37
C GLU A 210 6.86 13.38 13.53
N TYR A 211 6.16 13.54 12.42
CA TYR A 211 4.77 14.00 12.38
C TYR A 211 3.89 13.07 11.57
N LEU A 212 2.60 13.09 11.88
CA LEU A 212 1.54 12.44 11.12
C LEU A 212 0.50 13.49 10.73
N ALA A 213 0.18 13.58 9.45
CA ALA A 213 -1.02 14.26 8.97
C ALA A 213 -2.12 13.22 8.71
N SER A 214 -3.33 13.46 9.21
CA SER A 214 -4.48 12.58 8.98
C SER A 214 -5.66 13.35 8.42
N ALA A 215 -6.22 12.86 7.31
CA ALA A 215 -7.44 13.38 6.72
C ALA A 215 -8.65 12.65 7.34
N ASN A 216 -9.19 13.20 8.42
CA ASN A 216 -10.29 12.66 9.21
C ASN A 216 -11.63 12.97 8.54
N ARG A 217 -12.02 12.12 7.57
CA ARG A 217 -13.17 12.37 6.69
C ARG A 217 -14.50 12.36 7.41
N GLU A 218 -14.67 11.48 8.40
CA GLU A 218 -15.96 11.29 9.07
C GLU A 218 -16.30 12.43 10.05
N ILE A 219 -15.30 13.20 10.49
CA ILE A 219 -15.47 14.39 11.35
C ILE A 219 -15.09 15.70 10.65
N ASN A 220 -14.74 15.65 9.36
CA ASN A 220 -14.39 16.80 8.54
C ASN A 220 -13.20 17.63 9.09
N GLU A 221 -12.12 16.94 9.45
CA GLU A 221 -10.90 17.53 10.02
C GLU A 221 -9.65 17.09 9.26
N ILE A 222 -8.62 17.94 9.29
CA ILE A 222 -7.23 17.53 9.00
C ILE A 222 -6.45 17.69 10.31
N ALA A 223 -6.04 16.57 10.89
CA ALA A 223 -5.27 16.54 12.12
C ALA A 223 -3.77 16.46 11.82
N PHE A 224 -2.97 17.18 12.60
CA PHE A 224 -1.51 17.06 12.60
C PHE A 224 -1.08 16.61 13.99
N TYR A 225 -0.48 15.43 14.06
CA TYR A 225 0.06 14.87 15.28
C TYR A 225 1.58 15.01 15.27
N GLU A 226 2.14 15.44 16.39
CA GLU A 226 3.55 15.21 16.71
C GLU A 226 3.67 13.82 17.33
N ILE A 227 4.59 13.01 16.83
CA ILE A 227 4.84 11.67 17.39
C ILE A 227 5.91 11.80 18.47
N GLU A 228 5.58 11.35 19.68
CA GLU A 228 6.52 11.30 20.80
C GLU A 228 7.49 10.12 20.65
N ARG A 229 8.64 10.22 21.34
CA ARG A 229 9.72 9.22 21.30
C ARG A 229 9.50 8.07 22.26
#